data_AF-A0A4Y4M8H2-F1
#
_entry.id   AF-A0A4Y4M8H2-F1
#
_cell.length_a   1.000
_cell.length_b   1.000
_cell.length_c   1.000
_cell.angle_alpha   90.00
_cell.angle_beta   90.00
_cell.angle_gamma   90.00
#
_symmetry.space_group_name_H-M   'P 1'
#
loop_
_entity.id
_entity.type
_entity.pdbx_description
1 polymer ?
#
loop_
_entity_poly.entity_id
_entity_poly.type
_entity_poly.pdbx_seq_one_letter_code
_entity_poly.pdbx_strand_id
1 'polypeptide(L)'
;MKKIVFILLIGSSFISQSCINDNDDAIMVAPSDGAVVNPNVGGATQPNQVWIDLGTNTEAVTTRTDWDFAFYTGNSFKVVLNSSIMMAAGKIPNATHIDLVTDASVAALKDEIQVANFNPANETYIDDVKGNFPSGYTAIDEIKANDSENAVYLVNMGKKIFTGNVPSGSVTTGGDSRGWMKVQVVRAGASYKIKYAELNATDHKELIITKNTSYNYNFVSLGKNSEVTIQPEKKKWDLCFTVFTNLITGAGSYIYADFVLTNNVGGVGAYEVKVTSGSGVEAYNNFKASDVDPSKFVYNDQRAIGGNWRNPVGTNGLEVYGDRFYIIKDAEGYYFKLRFTRLTSTSGERGRPQFEYKPL
;
A
#
# COMPACT_ATOMS: atom_id res chain seq x y z
N MET A 1 38.99 73.42 1.78
CA MET A 1 39.57 72.23 1.09
C MET A 1 38.82 70.98 1.52
N LYS A 2 38.47 70.10 0.56
CA LYS A 2 37.76 68.80 0.67
C LYS A 2 36.23 68.91 0.79
N LYS A 3 35.51 68.87 -0.36
CA LYS A 3 34.84 67.71 -1.04
C LYS A 3 33.52 67.37 -0.35
N ILE A 4 32.35 67.37 -1.02
CA ILE A 4 31.89 66.29 -1.91
C ILE A 4 30.74 66.82 -2.79
N VAL A 5 30.78 66.46 -4.08
CA VAL A 5 29.75 66.69 -5.11
C VAL A 5 28.79 65.50 -5.09
N PHE A 6 27.48 65.75 -5.02
CA PHE A 6 26.43 64.74 -5.18
C PHE A 6 25.83 64.91 -6.59
N ILE A 7 26.13 63.97 -7.49
CA ILE A 7 25.49 63.86 -8.81
C ILE A 7 24.32 62.88 -8.64
N LEU A 8 23.10 63.37 -8.86
CA LEU A 8 21.90 62.55 -9.00
C LEU A 8 21.94 61.83 -10.35
N LEU A 9 22.08 60.50 -10.32
CA LEU A 9 21.86 59.63 -11.46
C LEU A 9 20.37 59.29 -11.53
N ILE A 10 19.70 59.79 -12.58
CA ILE A 10 18.35 59.41 -12.97
C ILE A 10 18.44 58.00 -13.58
N GLY A 11 18.03 57.00 -12.82
CA GLY A 11 17.89 55.62 -13.29
C GLY A 11 16.54 55.43 -13.97
N SER A 12 16.56 55.25 -15.29
CA SER A 12 15.42 54.86 -16.11
C SER A 12 15.01 53.43 -15.77
N SER A 13 13.95 53.25 -14.99
CA SER A 13 13.31 51.95 -14.81
C SER A 13 12.58 51.55 -16.10
N PHE A 14 13.22 50.69 -16.89
CA PHE A 14 12.52 49.90 -17.91
C PHE A 14 11.58 48.93 -17.19
N ILE A 15 10.29 49.24 -17.17
CA ILE A 15 9.26 48.29 -16.82
C ILE A 15 9.05 47.42 -18.07
N SER A 16 9.76 46.30 -18.15
CA SER A 16 9.40 45.24 -19.09
C SER A 16 8.08 44.64 -18.61
N GLN A 17 6.96 45.05 -19.21
CA GLN A 17 5.74 44.25 -19.15
C GLN A 17 6.02 42.97 -19.94
N SER A 18 6.34 41.91 -19.20
CA SER A 18 6.33 40.55 -19.72
C SER A 18 4.87 40.20 -20.02
N CYS A 19 4.48 40.31 -21.29
CA CYS A 19 3.35 39.54 -21.82
C CYS A 19 3.76 38.06 -21.83
N ILE A 20 3.69 37.39 -20.68
CA ILE A 20 3.58 35.94 -20.67
C ILE A 20 2.12 35.64 -21.00
N ASN A 21 1.91 34.88 -22.08
CA ASN A 21 0.62 34.29 -22.35
C ASN A 21 0.32 33.30 -21.20
N ASP A 22 -0.83 33.45 -20.53
CA ASP A 22 -1.33 32.56 -19.47
C ASP A 22 -1.71 31.14 -19.97
N ASN A 23 -1.11 30.66 -21.07
CA ASN A 23 -1.50 29.39 -21.71
C ASN A 23 -0.34 28.47 -22.08
N ASP A 24 0.85 28.70 -21.54
CA ASP A 24 1.95 27.72 -21.57
C ASP A 24 2.13 27.13 -20.18
N ASP A 25 1.14 26.34 -19.73
CA ASP A 25 1.44 25.29 -18.76
C ASP A 25 2.51 24.41 -19.42
N ALA A 26 3.74 24.47 -18.90
CA ALA A 26 4.82 23.66 -19.41
C ALA A 26 4.35 22.19 -19.43
N ILE A 27 4.33 21.59 -20.62
CA ILE A 27 4.01 20.17 -20.78
C ILE A 27 5.07 19.42 -19.98
N MET A 28 4.71 18.92 -18.80
CA MET A 28 5.61 18.14 -17.97
C MET A 28 5.89 16.82 -18.71
N VAL A 29 7.11 16.67 -19.21
CA VAL A 29 7.56 15.42 -19.86
C VAL A 29 7.92 14.43 -18.77
N ALA A 30 7.28 13.26 -18.79
CA ALA A 30 7.61 12.19 -17.86
C ALA A 30 9.10 11.79 -18.02
N PRO A 31 9.85 11.50 -16.94
CA PRO A 31 11.27 11.16 -17.04
C PRO A 31 11.59 9.82 -17.73
N SER A 32 10.58 9.01 -18.06
CA SER A 32 10.70 7.69 -18.66
C SER A 32 9.84 7.58 -19.93
N ASP A 33 10.37 6.91 -20.96
CA ASP A 33 9.66 6.56 -22.21
C ASP A 33 8.70 5.36 -22.06
N GLY A 34 8.59 4.81 -20.85
CA GLY A 34 7.88 3.57 -20.57
C GLY A 34 8.78 2.34 -20.63
N ALA A 35 8.27 1.19 -20.19
CA ALA A 35 9.03 -0.06 -20.18
C ALA A 35 8.12 -1.30 -20.18
N VAL A 36 8.72 -2.45 -20.46
CA VAL A 36 8.17 -3.78 -20.14
C VAL A 36 8.80 -4.24 -18.84
N VAL A 37 7.99 -4.42 -17.80
CA VAL A 37 8.44 -4.70 -16.45
C VAL A 37 8.04 -6.12 -16.06
N ASN A 38 8.96 -6.85 -15.41
CA ASN A 38 8.71 -8.19 -14.85
C ASN A 38 8.89 -8.12 -13.33
N PRO A 39 7.86 -7.69 -12.56
CA PRO A 39 8.00 -7.48 -11.12
C PRO A 39 8.54 -8.71 -10.40
N ASN A 40 9.55 -8.53 -9.55
CA ASN A 40 10.20 -9.62 -8.83
C ASN A 40 9.38 -10.11 -7.62
N VAL A 41 8.16 -10.60 -7.87
CA VAL A 41 7.22 -11.10 -6.84
C VAL A 41 7.75 -12.36 -6.13
N GLY A 42 8.60 -13.13 -6.82
CA GLY A 42 9.34 -14.26 -6.24
C GLY A 42 8.68 -15.64 -6.41
N GLY A 43 7.77 -15.81 -7.39
CA GLY A 43 7.18 -17.10 -7.71
C GLY A 43 5.90 -17.43 -6.93
N ALA A 44 5.52 -18.70 -6.90
CA ALA A 44 4.18 -19.13 -6.48
C ALA A 44 3.83 -18.86 -5.00
N THR A 45 4.81 -18.61 -4.14
CA THR A 45 4.62 -18.26 -2.72
C THR A 45 4.60 -16.75 -2.46
N GLN A 46 4.96 -15.97 -3.48
CA GLN A 46 4.95 -14.50 -3.51
C GLN A 46 5.60 -13.89 -2.26
N PRO A 47 6.87 -14.18 -1.98
CA PRO A 47 7.55 -13.70 -0.77
C PRO A 47 7.68 -12.18 -0.72
N ASN A 48 7.62 -11.49 -1.87
CA ASN A 48 8.02 -10.11 -1.99
C ASN A 48 6.83 -9.14 -2.09
N GLN A 49 7.03 -7.96 -1.54
CA GLN A 49 6.38 -6.72 -1.95
C GLN A 49 7.32 -6.01 -2.94
N VAL A 50 6.81 -5.68 -4.12
CA VAL A 50 7.59 -5.05 -5.20
C VAL A 50 7.03 -3.66 -5.46
N TRP A 51 7.79 -2.64 -5.07
CA TRP A 51 7.44 -1.23 -5.18
C TRP A 51 8.00 -0.68 -6.48
N ILE A 52 7.14 -0.07 -7.30
CA ILE A 52 7.48 0.36 -8.64
C ILE A 52 7.18 1.84 -8.77
N ASP A 53 8.16 2.61 -9.24
CA ASP A 53 8.03 3.99 -9.68
C ASP A 53 8.05 4.01 -11.22
N LEU A 54 6.93 4.40 -11.83
CA LEU A 54 6.77 4.45 -13.27
C LEU A 54 7.54 5.63 -13.89
N GLY A 55 7.62 6.75 -13.18
CA GLY A 55 8.29 7.96 -13.63
C GLY A 55 9.79 7.75 -13.80
N THR A 56 10.43 7.02 -12.88
CA THR A 56 11.87 6.72 -12.95
C THR A 56 12.20 5.33 -13.47
N ASN A 57 11.19 4.49 -13.71
CA ASN A 57 11.35 3.07 -14.07
C ASN A 57 12.22 2.31 -13.05
N THR A 58 11.99 2.56 -11.76
CA THR A 58 12.73 1.90 -10.68
C THR A 58 11.88 0.90 -9.92
N GLU A 59 12.55 -0.14 -9.43
CA GLU A 59 11.96 -1.21 -8.62
C GLU A 59 12.71 -1.32 -7.29
N ALA A 60 11.96 -1.36 -6.19
CA ALA A 60 12.46 -1.75 -4.88
C ALA A 60 11.72 -2.99 -4.39
N VAL A 61 12.43 -3.91 -3.73
CA VAL A 61 11.89 -5.20 -3.30
C VAL A 61 12.10 -5.40 -1.82
N THR A 62 11.03 -5.78 -1.10
CA THR A 62 11.08 -6.10 0.33
C THR A 62 10.33 -7.39 0.62
N THR A 63 10.75 -8.16 1.62
CA THR A 63 10.02 -9.37 2.01
C THR A 63 8.74 -8.99 2.74
N ARG A 64 7.61 -9.58 2.34
CA ARG A 64 6.30 -9.23 2.91
C ARG A 64 6.16 -9.55 4.41
N THR A 65 7.03 -10.40 4.97
CA THR A 65 7.08 -10.74 6.41
C THR A 65 8.09 -9.89 7.21
N ASP A 66 8.75 -8.90 6.60
CA ASP A 66 9.76 -8.09 7.29
C ASP A 66 9.19 -7.02 8.24
N TRP A 67 7.87 -6.82 8.23
CA TRP A 67 7.16 -5.83 9.06
C TRP A 67 5.81 -6.36 9.55
N ASP A 68 5.28 -5.73 10.59
CA ASP A 68 4.02 -6.10 11.24
C ASP A 68 3.04 -4.93 11.31
N PHE A 69 3.54 -3.74 11.68
CA PHE A 69 2.74 -2.53 11.84
C PHE A 69 3.33 -1.37 11.03
N ALA A 70 2.45 -0.59 10.40
CA ALA A 70 2.79 0.66 9.74
C ALA A 70 2.09 1.82 10.46
N PHE A 71 2.86 2.83 10.87
CA PHE A 71 2.40 3.99 11.64
C PHE A 71 2.30 5.19 10.71
N TYR A 72 1.08 5.72 10.55
CA TYR A 72 0.83 6.83 9.63
C TYR A 72 1.57 8.10 10.07
N THR A 73 2.25 8.76 9.14
CA THR A 73 3.13 9.91 9.42
C THR A 73 2.45 11.26 9.26
N GLY A 74 1.20 11.30 8.77
CA GLY A 74 0.40 12.51 8.68
C GLY A 74 -0.19 12.96 10.02
N ASN A 75 -1.26 13.75 9.97
CA ASN A 75 -1.78 14.43 11.17
C ASN A 75 -2.51 13.49 12.15
N SER A 76 -3.24 12.49 11.65
CA SER A 76 -3.95 11.52 12.48
C SER A 76 -3.00 10.45 13.04
N PHE A 77 -3.45 9.72 14.06
CA PHE A 77 -2.68 8.64 14.68
C PHE A 77 -3.23 7.26 14.31
N LYS A 78 -2.92 6.79 13.09
CA LYS A 78 -3.43 5.54 12.53
C LYS A 78 -2.33 4.47 12.51
N VAL A 79 -2.71 3.25 12.87
CA VAL A 79 -1.83 2.07 12.87
C VAL A 79 -2.43 1.04 11.95
N VAL A 80 -1.63 0.59 10.98
CA VAL A 80 -2.05 -0.34 9.92
C VAL A 80 -1.35 -1.69 10.16
N LEU A 81 -2.10 -2.77 10.08
CA LEU A 81 -1.65 -4.14 10.11
C LEU A 81 -1.04 -4.55 8.76
N ASN A 82 -0.13 -5.51 8.79
CA ASN A 82 0.36 -6.10 7.56
C ASN A 82 -0.66 -7.03 6.90
N SER A 83 -1.46 -6.46 5.99
CA SER A 83 -2.48 -7.17 5.22
C SER A 83 -1.92 -8.27 4.31
N SER A 84 -0.63 -8.22 3.95
CA SER A 84 0.00 -9.18 3.03
C SER A 84 0.31 -10.53 3.65
N ILE A 85 0.20 -10.64 4.98
CA ILE A 85 0.52 -11.84 5.76
C ILE A 85 -0.64 -12.29 6.63
N MET A 86 -1.87 -11.84 6.33
CA MET A 86 -3.09 -12.26 7.03
C MET A 86 -3.10 -11.88 8.52
N MET A 87 -2.56 -10.71 8.89
CA MET A 87 -2.71 -10.19 10.25
C MET A 87 -4.16 -9.75 10.51
N ALA A 88 -4.59 -9.90 11.76
CA ALA A 88 -5.88 -9.42 12.26
C ALA A 88 -5.72 -8.91 13.69
N ALA A 89 -6.53 -7.94 14.10
CA ALA A 89 -6.54 -7.41 15.45
C ALA A 89 -7.96 -7.16 15.94
N GLY A 90 -8.19 -7.38 17.25
CA GLY A 90 -9.45 -7.05 17.90
C GLY A 90 -9.23 -6.61 19.33
N LYS A 91 -10.07 -5.69 19.81
CA LYS A 91 -10.01 -5.20 21.19
C LYS A 91 -10.26 -6.34 22.17
N ILE A 92 -9.47 -6.40 23.23
CA ILE A 92 -9.72 -7.31 24.35
C ILE A 92 -10.73 -6.62 25.29
N PRO A 93 -11.94 -7.16 25.46
CA PRO A 93 -12.95 -6.54 26.31
C PRO A 93 -12.43 -6.38 27.74
N ASN A 94 -12.66 -5.20 28.33
CA ASN A 94 -12.33 -4.88 29.72
C ASN A 94 -10.83 -4.97 30.10
N ALA A 95 -9.92 -5.13 29.14
CA ALA A 95 -8.48 -5.11 29.40
C ALA A 95 -8.03 -3.68 29.75
N THR A 96 -7.58 -3.49 31.00
CA THR A 96 -7.07 -2.19 31.49
C THR A 96 -5.54 -2.14 31.51
N HIS A 97 -4.87 -3.29 31.46
CA HIS A 97 -3.42 -3.41 31.50
C HIS A 97 -2.95 -4.57 30.63
N ILE A 98 -1.99 -4.31 29.75
CA ILE A 98 -1.48 -5.31 28.80
C ILE A 98 -0.90 -6.53 29.54
N ASP A 99 -0.12 -6.32 30.60
CA ASP A 99 0.53 -7.41 31.34
C ASP A 99 -0.42 -8.38 32.06
N LEU A 100 -1.70 -8.03 32.21
CA LEU A 100 -2.72 -8.91 32.82
C LEU A 100 -3.43 -9.82 31.82
N VAL A 101 -3.32 -9.54 30.53
CA VAL A 101 -3.85 -10.44 29.48
C VAL A 101 -3.09 -11.75 29.54
N THR A 102 -3.82 -12.86 29.45
CA THR A 102 -3.31 -14.24 29.40
C THR A 102 -3.91 -15.00 28.22
N ASP A 103 -3.30 -16.11 27.81
CA ASP A 103 -3.80 -16.97 26.73
C ASP A 103 -5.25 -17.43 27.00
N ALA A 104 -5.52 -17.86 28.23
CA ALA A 104 -6.84 -18.30 28.67
C ALA A 104 -7.89 -17.18 28.61
N SER A 105 -7.52 -15.94 28.97
CA SER A 105 -8.45 -14.80 28.98
C SER A 105 -8.95 -14.39 27.60
N VAL A 106 -8.24 -14.78 26.52
CA VAL A 106 -8.57 -14.42 25.14
C VAL A 106 -8.90 -15.63 24.26
N ALA A 107 -9.05 -16.82 24.84
CA ALA A 107 -9.23 -18.06 24.08
C ALA A 107 -10.41 -17.98 23.11
N ALA A 108 -11.56 -17.44 23.54
CA ALA A 108 -12.75 -17.29 22.69
C ALA A 108 -12.55 -16.33 21.52
N LEU A 109 -11.70 -15.29 21.68
CA LEU A 109 -11.45 -14.30 20.64
C LEU A 109 -10.57 -14.85 19.51
N LYS A 110 -9.80 -15.92 19.75
CA LYS A 110 -8.85 -16.45 18.77
C LYS A 110 -9.53 -17.05 17.54
N ASP A 111 -10.75 -17.56 17.68
CA ASP A 111 -11.52 -18.13 16.57
C ASP A 111 -12.17 -17.04 15.71
N GLU A 112 -12.47 -15.88 16.32
CA GLU A 112 -13.09 -14.74 15.66
C GLU A 112 -12.04 -13.87 14.93
N ILE A 113 -10.92 -13.56 15.59
CA ILE A 113 -9.88 -12.63 15.12
C ILE A 113 -8.93 -13.34 14.14
N GLN A 114 -9.48 -13.74 13.00
CA GLN A 114 -8.75 -14.45 11.95
C GLN A 114 -9.13 -13.90 10.57
N VAL A 115 -8.13 -13.88 9.68
CA VAL A 115 -8.36 -13.67 8.25
C VAL A 115 -8.80 -14.97 7.60
N ALA A 116 -9.72 -14.89 6.63
CA ALA A 116 -10.19 -16.03 5.84
C ALA A 116 -10.84 -17.16 6.65
N ASN A 117 -11.55 -16.83 7.73
CA ASN A 117 -12.41 -17.78 8.46
C ASN A 117 -13.81 -17.95 7.85
N PHE A 118 -14.06 -17.39 6.65
CA PHE A 118 -15.32 -17.46 5.91
C PHE A 118 -16.54 -16.92 6.66
N ASN A 119 -16.32 -16.05 7.66
CA ASN A 119 -17.36 -15.32 8.35
C ASN A 119 -17.40 -13.87 7.84
N PRO A 120 -18.52 -13.39 7.26
CA PRO A 120 -18.68 -12.00 6.83
C PRO A 120 -18.39 -10.96 7.91
N ALA A 121 -18.63 -11.29 9.18
CA ALA A 121 -18.41 -10.37 10.30
C ALA A 121 -16.92 -10.15 10.62
N ASN A 122 -16.01 -10.97 10.09
CA ASN A 122 -14.58 -10.86 10.39
C ASN A 122 -13.90 -9.61 9.79
N GLU A 123 -14.58 -8.88 8.91
CA GLU A 123 -14.10 -7.64 8.29
C GLU A 123 -13.69 -6.59 9.34
N THR A 124 -14.33 -6.61 10.52
CA THR A 124 -13.99 -5.71 11.62
C THR A 124 -12.60 -5.94 12.22
N TYR A 125 -11.97 -7.09 11.96
CA TYR A 125 -10.67 -7.46 12.52
C TYR A 125 -9.49 -7.20 11.57
N ILE A 126 -9.76 -6.69 10.37
CA ILE A 126 -8.75 -6.26 9.40
C ILE A 126 -8.88 -4.75 9.17
N ASP A 127 -7.85 -4.12 8.62
CA ASP A 127 -7.96 -2.73 8.22
C ASP A 127 -8.85 -2.57 6.98
N ASP A 128 -9.37 -1.36 6.75
CA ASP A 128 -10.12 -1.04 5.52
C ASP A 128 -9.30 -1.39 4.28
N VAL A 129 -9.82 -2.34 3.50
CA VAL A 129 -9.17 -2.85 2.29
C VAL A 129 -8.98 -1.77 1.23
N LYS A 130 -9.74 -0.66 1.28
CA LYS A 130 -9.54 0.51 0.42
C LYS A 130 -8.25 1.27 0.72
N GLY A 131 -7.67 1.12 1.90
CA GLY A 131 -6.39 1.74 2.25
C GLY A 131 -6.42 3.26 2.35
N ASN A 132 -7.59 3.90 2.41
CA ASN A 132 -7.72 5.35 2.65
C ASN A 132 -7.59 5.67 4.15
N PHE A 133 -6.59 5.09 4.82
CA PHE A 133 -6.43 5.12 6.27
C PHE A 133 -6.40 6.50 6.93
N PRO A 134 -5.94 7.60 6.29
CA PRO A 134 -6.02 8.92 6.89
C PRO A 134 -7.44 9.30 7.33
N SER A 135 -8.46 8.84 6.60
CA SER A 135 -9.89 9.10 6.88
C SER A 135 -10.72 7.84 7.15
N GLY A 136 -10.24 6.67 6.74
CA GLY A 136 -10.86 5.37 6.93
C GLY A 136 -10.59 4.76 8.31
N TYR A 137 -11.12 3.55 8.50
CA TYR A 137 -10.90 2.78 9.71
C TYR A 137 -9.69 1.85 9.57
N THR A 138 -9.15 1.47 10.72
CA THR A 138 -8.12 0.45 10.91
C THR A 138 -8.62 -0.49 12.02
N ALA A 139 -8.18 -1.74 12.05
CA ALA A 139 -8.57 -2.71 13.07
C ALA A 139 -8.12 -2.27 14.47
N ILE A 140 -6.99 -1.56 14.54
CA ILE A 140 -6.57 -0.79 15.72
C ILE A 140 -7.14 0.61 15.56
N ASP A 141 -8.04 1.02 16.45
CA ASP A 141 -8.63 2.36 16.42
C ASP A 141 -7.58 3.47 16.40
N GLU A 142 -7.97 4.64 15.89
CA GLU A 142 -7.13 5.83 15.96
C GLU A 142 -6.70 6.14 17.40
N ILE A 143 -5.40 6.28 17.60
CA ILE A 143 -4.80 6.45 18.92
C ILE A 143 -5.22 7.78 19.50
N LYS A 144 -5.89 7.75 20.65
CA LYS A 144 -6.39 8.91 21.38
C LYS A 144 -5.27 9.60 22.15
N ALA A 145 -5.48 10.88 22.44
CA ALA A 145 -4.52 11.69 23.18
C ALA A 145 -4.42 11.27 24.66
N ASN A 146 -5.51 10.77 25.24
CA ASN A 146 -5.49 10.19 26.57
C ASN A 146 -5.14 8.70 26.49
N ASP A 147 -4.06 8.30 27.17
CA ASP A 147 -3.56 6.93 27.19
C ASP A 147 -4.61 5.92 27.67
N SER A 148 -5.46 6.29 28.65
CA SER A 148 -6.46 5.38 29.21
C SER A 148 -7.61 5.06 28.24
N GLU A 149 -7.76 5.84 27.16
CA GLU A 149 -8.76 5.60 26.12
C GLU A 149 -8.25 4.66 25.01
N ASN A 150 -6.97 4.29 25.05
CA ASN A 150 -6.35 3.40 24.06
C ASN A 150 -6.42 1.95 24.52
N ALA A 151 -7.24 1.16 23.81
CA ALA A 151 -7.49 -0.24 24.14
C ALA A 151 -6.24 -1.14 24.01
N VAL A 152 -6.27 -2.28 24.71
CA VAL A 152 -5.37 -3.41 24.46
C VAL A 152 -6.01 -4.32 23.42
N TYR A 153 -5.22 -4.73 22.43
CA TYR A 153 -5.63 -5.56 21.31
C TYR A 153 -5.01 -6.96 21.40
N LEU A 154 -5.81 -7.97 21.07
CA LEU A 154 -5.32 -9.28 20.67
C LEU A 154 -4.97 -9.20 19.19
N VAL A 155 -3.75 -9.58 18.83
CA VAL A 155 -3.26 -9.54 17.46
C VAL A 155 -2.88 -10.95 17.01
N ASN A 156 -3.52 -11.40 15.93
CA ASN A 156 -3.05 -12.53 15.15
C ASN A 156 -1.89 -12.06 14.28
N MET A 157 -0.68 -12.56 14.54
CA MET A 157 0.55 -12.11 13.84
C MET A 157 0.64 -12.63 12.40
N GLY A 158 -0.39 -13.32 11.93
CA GLY A 158 -0.52 -13.76 10.55
C GLY A 158 0.29 -15.03 10.26
N LYS A 159 0.74 -15.16 9.01
CA LYS A 159 1.40 -16.36 8.49
C LYS A 159 2.83 -16.08 8.05
N LYS A 160 3.71 -17.08 8.16
CA LYS A 160 5.02 -17.09 7.50
C LYS A 160 4.86 -17.24 6.00
N ILE A 161 5.93 -17.00 5.24
CA ILE A 161 6.00 -17.41 3.83
C ILE A 161 6.05 -18.95 3.78
N PHE A 162 5.29 -19.55 2.88
CA PHE A 162 5.33 -20.98 2.65
C PHE A 162 6.65 -21.39 1.97
N THR A 163 7.27 -22.49 2.43
CA THR A 163 8.57 -22.98 1.94
C THR A 163 8.50 -24.33 1.24
N GLY A 164 7.31 -24.92 1.11
CA GLY A 164 7.11 -26.19 0.42
C GLY A 164 6.96 -26.05 -1.09
N ASN A 165 6.78 -27.19 -1.77
CA ASN A 165 6.50 -27.22 -3.20
C ASN A 165 5.09 -26.70 -3.51
N VAL A 166 4.97 -25.86 -4.53
CA VAL A 166 3.68 -25.36 -5.03
C VAL A 166 3.49 -25.87 -6.46
N PRO A 167 2.37 -26.55 -6.78
CA PRO A 167 2.11 -27.02 -8.14
C PRO A 167 2.12 -25.89 -9.17
N SER A 168 2.55 -26.18 -10.40
CA SER A 168 2.50 -25.21 -11.50
C SER A 168 1.07 -24.69 -11.70
N GLY A 169 0.94 -23.41 -12.03
CA GLY A 169 -0.34 -22.71 -12.11
C GLY A 169 -1.02 -22.39 -10.77
N SER A 170 -0.49 -22.86 -9.62
CA SER A 170 -1.07 -22.62 -8.30
C SER A 170 -0.28 -21.58 -7.49
N VAL A 171 -0.87 -21.11 -6.39
CA VAL A 171 -0.24 -20.20 -5.42
C VAL A 171 -0.47 -20.69 -4.01
N THR A 172 0.51 -20.48 -3.13
CA THR A 172 0.39 -20.72 -1.69
C THR A 172 0.84 -19.49 -0.94
N THR A 173 -0.12 -18.68 -0.49
CA THR A 173 0.13 -17.33 0.05
C THR A 173 0.40 -17.29 1.55
N GLY A 174 0.39 -18.42 2.26
CA GLY A 174 0.75 -18.48 3.68
C GLY A 174 1.25 -19.86 4.10
N GLY A 175 2.24 -19.87 5.00
CA GLY A 175 2.75 -21.05 5.69
C GLY A 175 2.26 -21.11 7.13
N ASP A 176 3.17 -21.47 8.05
CA ASP A 176 2.84 -21.62 9.47
C ASP A 176 2.33 -20.33 10.12
N SER A 177 1.55 -20.51 11.19
CA SER A 177 1.15 -19.39 12.06
C SER A 177 2.38 -18.70 12.66
N ARG A 178 2.31 -17.36 12.74
CA ARG A 178 3.26 -16.53 13.49
C ARG A 178 2.87 -16.33 14.95
N GLY A 179 1.75 -16.92 15.38
CA GLY A 179 1.27 -16.87 16.76
C GLY A 179 0.46 -15.62 17.08
N TRP A 180 0.30 -15.36 18.37
CA TRP A 180 -0.55 -14.31 18.91
C TRP A 180 0.24 -13.37 19.82
N MET A 181 -0.08 -12.09 19.77
CA MET A 181 0.51 -11.06 20.62
C MET A 181 -0.59 -10.22 21.26
N LYS A 182 -0.27 -9.63 22.41
CA LYS A 182 -1.02 -8.52 22.98
C LYS A 182 -0.31 -7.22 22.62
N VAL A 183 -1.06 -6.21 22.19
CA VAL A 183 -0.53 -4.93 21.72
C VAL A 183 -1.36 -3.78 22.29
N GLN A 184 -0.72 -2.74 22.77
CA GLN A 184 -1.34 -1.44 23.07
C GLN A 184 -0.51 -0.36 22.39
N VAL A 185 -1.15 0.59 21.72
CA VAL A 185 -0.47 1.75 21.16
C VAL A 185 -1.01 3.00 21.84
N VAL A 186 -0.10 3.87 22.28
CA VAL A 186 -0.42 5.17 22.87
C VAL A 186 0.36 6.26 22.15
N ARG A 187 0.04 7.54 22.41
CA ARG A 187 0.85 8.64 21.89
C ARG A 187 2.05 8.90 22.80
N ALA A 188 3.15 9.33 22.22
CA ALA A 188 4.33 9.84 22.92
C ALA A 188 4.62 11.24 22.36
N GLY A 189 3.86 12.24 22.80
CA GLY A 189 3.85 13.56 22.17
C GLY A 189 3.35 13.49 20.73
N ALA A 190 4.19 13.88 19.76
CA ALA A 190 3.91 13.78 18.32
C ALA A 190 4.22 12.39 17.73
N SER A 191 4.85 11.52 18.52
CA SER A 191 5.26 10.17 18.14
C SER A 191 4.26 9.12 18.63
N TYR A 192 4.42 7.88 18.20
CA TYR A 192 3.72 6.72 18.77
C TYR A 192 4.59 6.04 19.82
N LYS A 193 3.96 5.35 20.75
CA LYS A 193 4.59 4.30 21.56
C LYS A 193 3.78 3.02 21.44
N ILE A 194 4.39 1.98 20.89
CA ILE A 194 3.82 0.64 20.86
C ILE A 194 4.36 -0.18 22.03
N LYS A 195 3.44 -0.78 22.78
CA LYS A 195 3.69 -1.75 23.83
C LYS A 195 3.24 -3.11 23.35
N TYR A 196 4.06 -4.13 23.53
CA TYR A 196 3.71 -5.45 23.03
C TYR A 196 4.36 -6.59 23.81
N ALA A 197 3.66 -7.73 23.85
CA ALA A 197 4.11 -8.92 24.57
C ALA A 197 3.45 -10.18 24.02
N GLU A 198 4.03 -11.34 24.34
CA GLU A 198 3.35 -12.63 24.19
C GLU A 198 2.20 -12.73 25.20
N LEU A 199 1.17 -13.55 24.92
CA LEU A 199 -0.05 -13.55 25.73
C LEU A 199 0.17 -13.86 27.21
N ASN A 200 1.10 -14.74 27.60
CA ASN A 200 1.33 -15.08 29.01
C ASN A 200 2.49 -14.31 29.66
N ALA A 201 3.13 -13.39 28.95
CA ALA A 201 4.20 -12.60 29.53
C ALA A 201 3.65 -11.60 30.55
N THR A 202 4.35 -11.45 31.68
CA THR A 202 3.99 -10.52 32.77
C THR A 202 4.65 -9.15 32.64
N ASP A 203 5.38 -8.92 31.56
CA ASP A 203 6.02 -7.66 31.21
C ASP A 203 6.00 -7.50 29.68
N HIS A 204 6.14 -6.26 29.21
CA HIS A 204 6.05 -5.90 27.80
C HIS A 204 7.27 -5.15 27.29
N LYS A 205 7.46 -5.23 25.98
CA LYS A 205 8.44 -4.41 25.25
C LYS A 205 7.79 -3.12 24.81
N GLU A 206 8.59 -2.05 24.70
CA GLU A 206 8.16 -0.76 24.17
C GLU A 206 9.07 -0.29 23.04
N LEU A 207 8.47 0.34 22.03
CA LEU A 207 9.19 1.11 21.00
C LEU A 207 8.53 2.48 20.83
N ILE A 208 9.34 3.52 20.67
CA ILE A 208 8.89 4.86 20.30
C ILE A 208 9.13 5.04 18.80
N ILE A 209 8.08 5.42 18.06
CA ILE A 209 8.13 5.60 16.60
C ILE A 209 7.90 7.06 16.28
N THR A 210 8.94 7.73 15.80
CA THR A 210 8.88 9.13 15.41
C THR A 210 8.41 9.26 13.97
N LYS A 211 7.38 10.08 13.75
CA LYS A 211 6.81 10.30 12.41
C LYS A 211 7.85 10.90 11.47
N ASN A 212 8.09 10.22 10.34
CA ASN A 212 8.92 10.73 9.25
C ASN A 212 8.05 11.09 8.04
N THR A 213 7.83 12.39 7.81
CA THR A 213 6.90 12.89 6.80
C THR A 213 7.35 12.69 5.35
N SER A 214 8.59 12.25 5.11
CA SER A 214 9.07 11.81 3.79
C SER A 214 8.40 10.51 3.31
N TYR A 215 7.88 9.71 4.24
CA TYR A 215 7.20 8.44 3.97
C TYR A 215 5.71 8.56 4.29
N ASN A 216 4.88 7.67 3.74
CA ASN A 216 3.48 7.55 4.16
C ASN A 216 3.36 6.94 5.55
N TYR A 217 4.24 5.98 5.85
CA TYR A 217 4.26 5.21 7.09
C TYR A 217 5.70 4.95 7.57
N ASN A 218 5.88 4.93 8.89
CA ASN A 218 7.02 4.30 9.54
C ASN A 218 6.66 2.84 9.84
N PHE A 219 7.54 1.88 9.59
CA PHE A 219 7.24 0.46 9.75
C PHE A 219 7.97 -0.15 10.96
N VAL A 220 7.33 -1.09 11.64
CA VAL A 220 7.91 -1.83 12.78
C VAL A 220 7.80 -3.33 12.55
N SER A 221 8.85 -4.04 12.96
CA SER A 221 8.81 -5.49 13.16
C SER A 221 8.90 -5.80 14.64
N LEU A 222 7.88 -6.46 15.19
CA LEU A 222 7.88 -6.88 16.60
C LEU A 222 8.92 -7.98 16.85
N GLY A 223 9.14 -8.84 15.85
CA GLY A 223 10.15 -9.90 15.91
C GLY A 223 11.58 -9.35 15.96
N LYS A 224 11.86 -8.26 15.23
CA LYS A 224 13.17 -7.57 15.28
C LYS A 224 13.26 -6.57 16.44
N ASN A 225 12.13 -6.22 17.06
CA ASN A 225 12.03 -5.16 18.07
C ASN A 225 12.66 -3.83 17.59
N SER A 226 12.30 -3.42 16.37
CA SER A 226 12.85 -2.20 15.76
C SER A 226 11.94 -1.64 14.68
N GLU A 227 12.15 -0.36 14.35
CA GLU A 227 11.72 0.18 13.06
C GLU A 227 12.47 -0.53 11.91
N VAL A 228 11.81 -0.61 10.75
CA VAL A 228 12.34 -1.22 9.52
C VAL A 228 11.98 -0.35 8.30
N THR A 229 12.83 -0.35 7.28
CA THR A 229 12.54 0.34 6.02
C THR A 229 11.84 -0.61 5.05
N ILE A 230 10.62 -0.28 4.64
CA ILE A 230 9.80 -1.14 3.76
C ILE A 230 9.44 -0.42 2.47
N GLN A 231 8.62 0.64 2.56
CA GLN A 231 8.26 1.44 1.40
C GLN A 231 9.38 2.43 1.06
N PRO A 232 9.59 2.75 -0.24
CA PRO A 232 10.30 3.96 -0.64
C PRO A 232 9.59 5.22 -0.10
N GLU A 233 10.26 6.37 -0.21
CA GLU A 233 9.65 7.67 0.09
C GLU A 233 8.36 7.85 -0.70
N LYS A 234 7.39 8.57 -0.14
CA LYS A 234 5.98 8.54 -0.61
C LYS A 234 5.72 9.05 -2.03
N LYS A 235 6.73 9.65 -2.68
CA LYS A 235 6.70 10.10 -4.09
C LYS A 235 7.64 9.30 -4.99
N LYS A 236 8.16 8.16 -4.52
CA LYS A 236 9.14 7.32 -5.26
C LYS A 236 8.61 5.91 -5.46
N TRP A 237 7.29 5.78 -5.54
CA TRP A 237 6.59 4.55 -5.91
C TRP A 237 5.12 4.86 -6.21
N ASP A 238 4.57 4.13 -7.17
CA ASP A 238 3.20 4.26 -7.64
C ASP A 238 2.40 2.99 -7.40
N LEU A 239 3.04 1.85 -7.65
CA LEU A 239 2.41 0.54 -7.61
C LEU A 239 3.16 -0.38 -6.64
N CYS A 240 2.43 -1.29 -6.00
CA CYS A 240 2.99 -2.39 -5.23
C CYS A 240 2.38 -3.72 -5.65
N PHE A 241 3.20 -4.65 -6.13
CA PHE A 241 2.78 -6.04 -6.31
C PHE A 241 2.96 -6.81 -5.01
N THR A 242 1.89 -7.46 -4.54
CA THR A 242 1.93 -8.22 -3.30
C THR A 242 0.79 -9.24 -3.20
N VAL A 243 0.84 -10.04 -2.13
CA VAL A 243 -0.30 -10.75 -1.58
C VAL A 243 -1.13 -9.76 -0.75
N PHE A 244 -2.45 -9.83 -0.78
CA PHE A 244 -3.30 -8.85 -0.12
C PHE A 244 -4.54 -9.48 0.51
N THR A 245 -4.82 -9.11 1.76
CA THR A 245 -6.10 -9.44 2.41
C THR A 245 -7.17 -8.48 1.88
N ASN A 246 -8.17 -9.01 1.17
CA ASN A 246 -9.30 -8.27 0.63
C ASN A 246 -10.62 -8.87 1.13
N LEU A 247 -11.75 -8.44 0.59
CA LEU A 247 -13.08 -8.94 0.96
C LEU A 247 -13.75 -9.68 -0.21
N ILE A 248 -14.48 -10.74 0.13
CA ILE A 248 -15.47 -11.37 -0.75
C ILE A 248 -16.85 -11.11 -0.15
N THR A 249 -17.74 -10.51 -0.94
CA THR A 249 -19.13 -10.24 -0.55
C THR A 249 -19.80 -11.54 -0.08
N GLY A 250 -20.30 -11.52 1.16
CA GLY A 250 -20.97 -12.68 1.77
C GLY A 250 -20.05 -13.76 2.34
N ALA A 251 -18.72 -13.61 2.28
CA ALA A 251 -17.76 -14.53 2.89
C ALA A 251 -16.75 -13.84 3.84
N GLY A 252 -16.66 -12.51 3.82
CA GLY A 252 -15.74 -11.75 4.67
C GLY A 252 -14.34 -11.64 4.07
N SER A 253 -13.34 -11.54 4.93
CA SER A 253 -11.94 -11.43 4.51
C SER A 253 -11.44 -12.67 3.77
N TYR A 254 -10.60 -12.45 2.76
CA TYR A 254 -9.99 -13.47 1.93
C TYR A 254 -8.61 -13.03 1.46
N ILE A 255 -7.71 -13.98 1.21
CA ILE A 255 -6.34 -13.71 0.77
C ILE A 255 -6.20 -13.79 -0.75
N TYR A 256 -5.78 -12.70 -1.37
CA TYR A 256 -5.54 -12.62 -2.80
C TYR A 256 -4.04 -12.70 -3.08
N ALA A 257 -3.64 -13.61 -3.97
CA ALA A 257 -2.33 -13.55 -4.63
C ALA A 257 -2.33 -12.49 -5.75
N ASP A 258 -1.20 -12.20 -6.37
CA ASP A 258 -1.09 -11.45 -7.63
C ASP A 258 -1.90 -10.14 -7.62
N PHE A 259 -1.78 -9.38 -6.53
CA PHE A 259 -2.56 -8.18 -6.28
C PHE A 259 -1.69 -6.94 -6.51
N VAL A 260 -2.28 -5.88 -7.07
CA VAL A 260 -1.58 -4.62 -7.34
C VAL A 260 -2.23 -3.49 -6.56
N LEU A 261 -1.50 -2.91 -5.62
CA LEU A 261 -1.91 -1.75 -4.85
C LEU A 261 -1.40 -0.47 -5.52
N THR A 262 -2.17 0.62 -5.44
CA THR A 262 -1.72 1.97 -5.80
C THR A 262 -1.33 2.77 -4.57
N ASN A 263 -0.36 3.68 -4.71
CA ASN A 263 0.07 4.61 -3.65
C ASN A 263 -0.95 5.75 -3.46
N ASN A 264 -2.17 5.39 -3.08
CA ASN A 264 -3.28 6.33 -2.90
C ASN A 264 -2.96 7.44 -1.87
N VAL A 265 -2.27 7.12 -0.77
CA VAL A 265 -1.87 8.10 0.25
C VAL A 265 -0.75 9.04 -0.24
N GLY A 266 0.11 8.56 -1.16
CA GLY A 266 1.09 9.40 -1.85
C GLY A 266 0.47 10.32 -2.92
N GLY A 267 -0.81 10.16 -3.24
CA GLY A 267 -1.54 10.96 -4.23
C GLY A 267 -1.71 10.28 -5.58
N VAL A 268 -1.34 9.00 -5.70
CA VAL A 268 -1.48 8.26 -6.96
C VAL A 268 -2.95 7.93 -7.21
N GLY A 269 -3.43 8.35 -8.38
CA GLY A 269 -4.77 8.01 -8.86
C GLY A 269 -4.68 6.96 -9.95
N ALA A 270 -5.65 6.05 -10.01
CA ALA A 270 -5.78 5.16 -11.16
C ALA A 270 -7.24 4.90 -11.54
N TYR A 271 -7.47 4.50 -12.79
CA TYR A 271 -8.75 3.95 -13.23
C TYR A 271 -8.58 2.91 -14.34
N GLU A 272 -9.57 2.02 -14.44
CA GLU A 272 -9.64 0.98 -15.47
C GLU A 272 -10.34 1.53 -16.73
N VAL A 273 -9.73 1.31 -17.89
CA VAL A 273 -10.37 1.47 -19.20
C VAL A 273 -10.75 0.09 -19.71
N LYS A 274 -12.06 -0.19 -19.75
CA LYS A 274 -12.60 -1.44 -20.31
C LYS A 274 -13.02 -1.25 -21.76
N VAL A 275 -12.51 -2.11 -22.63
CA VAL A 275 -12.74 -2.10 -24.07
C VAL A 275 -13.90 -3.03 -24.39
N THR A 276 -15.04 -2.47 -24.75
CA THR A 276 -16.30 -3.21 -24.98
C THR A 276 -16.42 -3.81 -26.37
N SER A 277 -15.59 -3.37 -27.32
CA SER A 277 -15.56 -3.85 -28.70
C SER A 277 -14.20 -3.59 -29.33
N GLY A 278 -13.72 -4.50 -30.17
CA GLY A 278 -12.40 -4.40 -30.82
C GLY A 278 -11.28 -4.97 -29.96
N SER A 279 -10.03 -4.71 -30.37
CA SER A 279 -8.83 -5.20 -29.67
C SER A 279 -8.43 -4.27 -28.53
N GLY A 280 -8.28 -4.80 -27.32
CA GLY A 280 -7.78 -4.02 -26.18
C GLY A 280 -6.34 -3.53 -26.36
N VAL A 281 -5.53 -4.26 -27.14
CA VAL A 281 -4.16 -3.85 -27.49
C VAL A 281 -4.17 -2.65 -28.45
N GLU A 282 -5.06 -2.64 -29.43
CA GLU A 282 -5.21 -1.51 -30.35
C GLU A 282 -5.74 -0.27 -29.61
N ALA A 283 -6.73 -0.46 -28.73
CA ALA A 283 -7.24 0.61 -27.88
C ALA A 283 -6.13 1.20 -26.99
N TYR A 284 -5.33 0.35 -26.34
CA TYR A 284 -4.17 0.79 -25.56
C TYR A 284 -3.16 1.57 -26.41
N ASN A 285 -2.81 1.06 -27.60
CA ASN A 285 -1.83 1.71 -28.48
C ASN A 285 -2.31 3.09 -28.93
N ASN A 286 -3.59 3.23 -29.27
CA ASN A 286 -4.18 4.45 -29.78
C ASN A 286 -4.58 5.47 -28.70
N PHE A 287 -4.66 5.06 -27.43
CA PHE A 287 -5.01 5.95 -26.31
C PHE A 287 -3.95 7.04 -26.12
N LYS A 288 -4.38 8.30 -26.03
CA LYS A 288 -3.54 9.51 -25.94
C LYS A 288 -3.94 10.38 -24.75
N ALA A 289 -3.10 11.33 -24.36
CA ALA A 289 -3.39 12.25 -23.26
C ALA A 289 -4.77 12.93 -23.33
N SER A 290 -5.23 13.29 -24.53
CA SER A 290 -6.56 13.91 -24.73
C SER A 290 -7.74 12.98 -24.48
N ASP A 291 -7.52 11.67 -24.39
CA ASP A 291 -8.57 10.69 -24.04
C ASP A 291 -8.68 10.48 -22.53
N VAL A 292 -7.75 11.03 -21.73
CA VAL A 292 -7.80 10.92 -20.27
C VAL A 292 -9.05 11.63 -19.77
N ASP A 293 -9.84 10.91 -18.97
CA ASP A 293 -10.98 11.46 -18.25
C ASP A 293 -10.62 11.65 -16.78
N PRO A 294 -10.33 12.89 -16.33
CA PRO A 294 -9.93 13.15 -14.96
C PRO A 294 -10.99 12.75 -13.92
N SER A 295 -12.27 12.69 -14.32
CA SER A 295 -13.37 12.35 -13.40
C SER A 295 -13.39 10.88 -12.97
N LYS A 296 -12.67 10.01 -13.69
CA LYS A 296 -12.61 8.58 -13.41
C LYS A 296 -11.55 8.19 -12.39
N PHE A 297 -10.58 9.06 -12.09
CA PHE A 297 -9.49 8.71 -11.18
C PHE A 297 -9.99 8.39 -9.78
N VAL A 298 -9.56 7.24 -9.29
CA VAL A 298 -9.78 6.80 -7.91
C VAL A 298 -8.53 7.09 -7.09
N TYR A 299 -8.66 7.98 -6.12
CA TYR A 299 -7.58 8.39 -5.19
C TYR A 299 -7.76 7.84 -3.77
N ASN A 300 -8.91 7.25 -3.47
CA ASN A 300 -9.30 6.81 -2.13
C ASN A 300 -9.50 5.29 -2.03
N ASP A 301 -9.04 4.53 -3.02
CA ASP A 301 -9.03 3.07 -3.01
C ASP A 301 -7.73 2.56 -3.63
N GLN A 302 -6.84 2.00 -2.81
CA GLN A 302 -5.58 1.41 -3.25
C GLN A 302 -5.78 0.22 -4.19
N ARG A 303 -7.00 -0.31 -4.31
CA ARG A 303 -7.34 -1.47 -5.14
C ARG A 303 -7.83 -1.06 -6.53
N ALA A 304 -7.63 0.20 -6.95
CA ALA A 304 -8.04 0.71 -8.25
C ALA A 304 -7.61 -0.20 -9.43
N ILE A 305 -6.46 -0.87 -9.31
CA ILE A 305 -6.06 -2.00 -10.17
C ILE A 305 -6.43 -3.32 -9.46
N GLY A 306 -5.86 -3.55 -8.27
CA GLY A 306 -6.18 -4.69 -7.43
C GLY A 306 -5.94 -6.03 -8.12
N GLY A 307 -6.97 -6.88 -8.12
CA GLY A 307 -6.99 -8.16 -8.85
C GLY A 307 -7.70 -8.10 -10.20
N ASN A 308 -8.23 -6.93 -10.60
CA ASN A 308 -9.14 -6.81 -11.74
C ASN A 308 -8.45 -6.99 -13.10
N TRP A 309 -7.12 -7.09 -13.14
CA TRP A 309 -6.33 -7.32 -14.35
C TRP A 309 -6.27 -8.78 -14.79
N ARG A 310 -6.77 -9.71 -13.97
CA ARG A 310 -6.62 -11.16 -14.18
C ARG A 310 -7.82 -11.98 -13.72
N ASN A 311 -7.94 -13.18 -14.29
CA ASN A 311 -8.81 -14.23 -13.77
C ASN A 311 -7.96 -15.40 -13.25
N PRO A 312 -7.98 -15.71 -11.93
CA PRO A 312 -7.24 -16.85 -11.41
C PRO A 312 -7.97 -18.20 -11.55
N VAL A 313 -9.26 -18.20 -11.91
CA VAL A 313 -10.16 -19.37 -11.80
C VAL A 313 -11.12 -19.46 -13.00
N GLY A 314 -10.76 -18.91 -14.15
CA GLY A 314 -11.64 -18.88 -15.32
C GLY A 314 -11.86 -20.26 -15.93
N THR A 315 -12.89 -20.39 -16.78
CA THR A 315 -13.15 -21.60 -17.58
C THR A 315 -11.94 -22.00 -18.42
N ASN A 316 -11.13 -21.01 -18.83
CA ASN A 316 -9.88 -21.20 -19.59
C ASN A 316 -8.63 -21.29 -18.69
N GLY A 317 -8.81 -21.38 -17.37
CA GLY A 317 -7.73 -21.36 -16.38
C GLY A 317 -7.24 -19.95 -16.05
N LEU A 318 -5.92 -19.82 -15.92
CA LEU A 318 -5.24 -18.57 -15.57
C LEU A 318 -5.25 -17.60 -16.75
N GLU A 319 -5.79 -16.41 -16.55
CA GLU A 319 -5.97 -15.42 -17.61
C GLU A 319 -5.47 -14.04 -17.19
N VAL A 320 -4.80 -13.37 -18.10
CA VAL A 320 -4.63 -11.91 -18.07
C VAL A 320 -5.69 -11.32 -18.98
N TYR A 321 -6.49 -10.40 -18.47
CA TYR A 321 -7.57 -9.82 -19.28
C TYR A 321 -6.99 -8.96 -20.40
N GLY A 322 -7.30 -9.33 -21.64
CA GLY A 322 -6.90 -8.58 -22.85
C GLY A 322 -7.86 -7.45 -23.23
N ASP A 323 -8.97 -7.30 -22.50
CA ASP A 323 -10.04 -6.33 -22.77
C ASP A 323 -9.90 -5.02 -21.98
N ARG A 324 -8.78 -4.79 -21.31
CA ARG A 324 -8.59 -3.62 -20.46
C ARG A 324 -7.15 -3.17 -20.32
N PHE A 325 -7.00 -1.91 -19.95
CA PHE A 325 -5.76 -1.30 -19.50
C PHE A 325 -6.08 -0.25 -18.42
N TYR A 326 -5.05 0.34 -17.82
CA TYR A 326 -5.18 1.24 -16.70
C TYR A 326 -4.54 2.57 -17.03
N ILE A 327 -5.17 3.65 -16.57
CA ILE A 327 -4.57 4.98 -16.56
C ILE A 327 -4.15 5.27 -15.14
N ILE A 328 -2.90 5.70 -14.97
CA ILE A 328 -2.31 6.06 -13.68
C ILE A 328 -1.87 7.52 -13.76
N LYS A 329 -2.18 8.29 -12.72
CA LYS A 329 -1.58 9.58 -12.44
C LYS A 329 -0.68 9.41 -11.22
N ASP A 330 0.62 9.59 -11.38
CA ASP A 330 1.58 9.43 -10.28
C ASP A 330 1.51 10.59 -9.26
N ALA A 331 2.34 10.51 -8.22
CA ALA A 331 2.39 11.50 -7.15
C ALA A 331 3.02 12.83 -7.58
N GLU A 332 3.74 12.85 -8.70
CA GLU A 332 4.32 14.03 -9.32
C GLU A 332 3.38 14.70 -10.35
N GLY A 333 2.33 14.01 -10.77
CA GLY A 333 1.31 14.50 -11.70
C GLY A 333 1.46 14.03 -13.14
N TYR A 334 2.40 13.14 -13.45
CA TYR A 334 2.55 12.51 -14.76
C TYR A 334 1.49 11.43 -14.98
N TYR A 335 1.09 11.27 -16.25
CA TYR A 335 0.11 10.27 -16.65
C TYR A 335 0.78 9.11 -17.40
N PHE A 336 0.35 7.89 -17.08
CA PHE A 336 0.78 6.68 -17.74
C PHE A 336 -0.42 5.84 -18.15
N LYS A 337 -0.30 5.14 -19.27
CA LYS A 337 -1.14 3.98 -19.60
C LYS A 337 -0.37 2.71 -19.32
N LEU A 338 -1.02 1.70 -18.75
CA LEU A 338 -0.43 0.42 -18.36
C LEU A 338 -1.33 -0.74 -18.75
N ARG A 339 -0.77 -1.80 -19.34
CA ARG A 339 -1.49 -3.07 -19.53
C ARG A 339 -0.66 -4.26 -19.09
N PHE A 340 -1.34 -5.28 -18.57
CA PHE A 340 -0.71 -6.53 -18.17
C PHE A 340 -0.56 -7.45 -19.38
N THR A 341 0.53 -8.20 -19.43
CA THR A 341 0.84 -9.12 -20.53
C THR A 341 1.06 -10.56 -20.05
N ARG A 342 1.35 -10.76 -18.76
CA ARG A 342 1.59 -12.11 -18.22
C ARG A 342 1.26 -12.21 -16.74
N LEU A 343 0.73 -13.38 -16.34
CA LEU A 343 0.48 -13.78 -14.94
C LEU A 343 1.48 -14.83 -14.43
N THR A 344 2.01 -15.64 -15.35
CA THR A 344 2.93 -16.75 -15.05
C THR A 344 4.30 -16.58 -15.71
N SER A 345 5.26 -17.45 -15.41
CA SER A 345 6.45 -17.61 -16.25
C SER A 345 6.06 -18.20 -17.60
N THR A 346 7.04 -18.28 -18.51
CA THR A 346 6.93 -19.05 -19.76
C THR A 346 6.72 -20.55 -19.54
N SER A 347 7.03 -21.07 -18.35
CA SER A 347 6.79 -22.46 -17.93
C SER A 347 5.51 -22.66 -17.10
N GLY A 348 4.69 -21.62 -16.90
CA GLY A 348 3.42 -21.69 -16.17
C GLY A 348 3.51 -21.47 -14.65
N GLU A 349 4.67 -21.10 -14.11
CA GLU A 349 4.82 -20.78 -12.68
C GLU A 349 4.11 -19.46 -12.34
N ARG A 350 3.22 -19.45 -11.34
CA ARG A 350 2.55 -18.23 -10.85
C ARG A 350 3.49 -17.30 -10.08
N GLY A 351 3.06 -16.05 -9.88
CA GLY A 351 3.87 -15.03 -9.20
C GLY A 351 5.06 -14.55 -10.05
N ARG A 352 4.87 -14.54 -11.37
CA ARG A 352 5.84 -14.07 -12.37
C ARG A 352 5.17 -13.11 -13.35
N PRO A 353 4.53 -12.03 -12.84
CA PRO A 353 3.75 -11.14 -13.68
C PRO A 353 4.63 -10.37 -14.67
N GLN A 354 4.00 -9.85 -15.71
CA GLN A 354 4.58 -8.87 -16.61
C GLN A 354 3.53 -7.84 -16.99
N PHE A 355 3.95 -6.59 -17.07
CA PHE A 355 3.16 -5.50 -17.65
C PHE A 355 4.04 -4.64 -18.55
N GLU A 356 3.39 -3.84 -19.38
CA GLU A 356 4.04 -2.75 -20.10
C GLU A 356 3.31 -1.45 -19.81
N TYR A 357 4.05 -0.35 -19.82
CA TYR A 357 3.49 0.98 -19.64
C TYR A 357 4.17 2.01 -20.54
N LYS A 358 3.47 3.12 -20.80
CA LYS A 358 3.99 4.28 -21.52
C LYS A 358 3.47 5.57 -20.89
N PRO A 359 4.25 6.67 -20.91
CA PRO A 359 3.74 8.00 -20.59
C PRO A 359 2.66 8.42 -21.61
N LEU A 360 1.77 9.34 -21.21
CA LEU A 360 0.70 9.88 -22.04
C LEU A 360 0.91 11.33 -22.47
#